data_AF-A0A850QQ15-F1
#
_entry.id   AF-A0A850QQ15-F1
#
_cell.length_a   1.000
_cell.length_b   1.000
_cell.length_c   1.000
_cell.angle_alpha   90.00
_cell.angle_beta   90.00
_cell.angle_gamma   90.00
#
_symmetry.space_group_name_H-M   'P 1'
#
loop_
_entity.id
_entity.type
_entity.pdbx_description
1 polymer ?
#
loop_
_entity_poly.entity_id
_entity_poly.type
_entity_poly.pdbx_seq_one_letter_code
_entity_poly.pdbx_strand_id
1 'polypeptide(L)' 'ITYNIAYDLLHHKDNTQMLGRFNRIDQEAERFGTSSRVYRRALKTLIEQGLVTKQKNGELIIINREGLKQYLDELE' A
#
# COMPACT_ATOMS: atom_id res chain seq x y z
N ILE A 1 -7.92 -6.14 -5.83
CA ILE A 1 -7.53 -4.76 -5.45
C ILE A 1 -6.13 -4.65 -4.84
N THR A 2 -5.67 -5.63 -4.06
CA THR A 2 -4.37 -5.57 -3.37
C THR A 2 -3.21 -5.42 -4.37
N TYR A 3 -3.30 -6.11 -5.52
CA TYR A 3 -2.39 -5.92 -6.66
C TYR A 3 -2.31 -4.46 -7.11
N ASN A 4 -3.44 -3.81 -7.42
CA ASN A 4 -3.46 -2.41 -7.87
C ASN A 4 -2.85 -1.46 -6.83
N ILE A 5 -3.11 -1.71 -5.54
CA ILE A 5 -2.51 -0.92 -4.45
C ILE A 5 -0.99 -1.15 -4.42
N ALA A 6 -0.52 -2.39 -4.43
CA ALA A 6 0.90 -2.73 -4.44
C ALA A 6 1.64 -2.19 -5.68
N TYR A 7 0.97 -2.20 -6.83
CA TYR A 7 1.51 -1.68 -8.09
C TYR A 7 1.65 -0.15 -8.06
N ASP A 8 0.62 0.54 -7.55
CA ASP A 8 0.61 2.00 -7.35
C ASP A 8 1.73 2.43 -6.38
N LEU A 9 1.88 1.69 -5.27
CA LEU A 9 2.99 1.87 -4.31
C LEU A 9 4.36 1.75 -4.99
N LEU A 10 4.55 0.75 -5.84
CA LEU A 10 5.84 0.46 -6.48
C LEU A 10 6.21 1.50 -7.56
N HIS A 11 5.23 2.04 -8.28
CA HIS A 11 5.43 2.96 -9.39
C HIS A 11 5.60 4.42 -8.95
N HIS A 12 5.02 4.82 -7.82
CA HIS A 12 5.19 6.16 -7.25
C HIS A 12 6.47 6.26 -6.42
N LYS A 13 7.62 6.12 -7.09
CA LYS A 13 8.99 6.05 -6.54
C LYS A 13 9.43 7.23 -5.65
N ASP A 14 8.87 8.42 -5.88
CA ASP A 14 9.28 9.68 -5.24
C ASP A 14 8.21 10.29 -4.31
N ASN A 15 7.04 9.65 -4.22
CA ASN A 15 5.90 10.15 -3.47
C ASN A 15 5.76 9.42 -2.13
N THR A 16 6.82 9.44 -1.31
CA THR A 16 6.75 9.14 0.13
C THR A 16 5.63 9.96 0.80
N GLN A 17 5.25 11.11 0.22
CA GLN A 17 4.12 11.94 0.62
C GLN A 17 2.72 11.36 0.32
N MET A 18 2.53 10.53 -0.73
CA MET A 18 1.18 10.03 -1.08
C MET A 18 0.72 8.91 -0.16
N LEU A 19 1.66 8.16 0.39
CA LEU A 19 1.41 7.18 1.43
C LEU A 19 1.14 7.81 2.80
N GLY A 20 1.19 9.14 2.86
CA GLY A 20 1.51 9.90 4.05
C GLY A 20 0.36 10.30 4.94
N ARG A 21 -0.88 9.92 4.64
CA ARG A 21 -1.97 10.11 5.59
C ARG A 21 -2.83 8.86 5.62
N PHE A 22 -2.52 7.95 6.54
CA PHE A 22 -3.50 6.98 7.05
C PHE A 22 -4.83 7.66 7.45
N ASN A 23 -4.81 8.96 7.73
CA ASN A 23 -6.00 9.82 7.90
C ASN A 23 -6.88 10.00 6.64
N ARG A 24 -6.47 9.52 5.46
CA ARG A 24 -7.19 9.61 4.18
C ARG A 24 -7.46 8.25 3.55
N ILE A 25 -7.50 7.19 4.36
CA ILE A 25 -7.83 5.83 3.90
C ILE A 25 -9.12 5.78 3.08
N ASP A 26 -10.12 6.58 3.46
CA ASP A 26 -11.40 6.58 2.77
C ASP A 26 -11.29 7.17 1.35
N GLN A 27 -10.48 8.22 1.18
CA GLN A 27 -10.21 8.83 -0.14
C GLN A 27 -9.38 7.90 -1.03
N GLU A 28 -8.38 7.22 -0.45
CA GLU A 28 -7.58 6.25 -1.20
C GLU A 28 -8.43 5.05 -1.61
N ALA A 29 -9.27 4.52 -0.71
CA ALA A 29 -10.18 3.44 -1.05
C ALA A 29 -11.11 3.82 -2.21
N GLU A 30 -11.63 5.05 -2.22
CA GLU A 30 -12.43 5.58 -3.33
C GLU A 30 -11.63 5.66 -4.65
N ARG A 31 -10.36 6.09 -4.62
CA ARG A 31 -9.46 6.08 -5.81
C ARG A 31 -9.30 4.69 -6.41
N PHE A 32 -9.26 3.65 -5.57
CA PHE A 32 -9.16 2.25 -6.01
C PHE A 32 -10.53 1.61 -6.28
N GLY A 33 -11.64 2.37 -6.23
CA GLY A 33 -12.99 1.86 -6.45
C GLY A 33 -13.42 0.82 -5.41
N THR A 34 -12.91 0.93 -4.18
CA THR A 34 -13.12 -0.05 -3.11
C THR A 34 -13.61 0.61 -1.82
N SER A 35 -14.13 -0.18 -0.89
CA SER A 35 -14.37 0.31 0.47
C SER A 35 -13.08 0.39 1.29
N SER A 36 -13.05 1.35 2.21
CA SER A 36 -11.99 1.54 3.21
C SER A 36 -11.66 0.28 3.98
N ARG A 37 -12.65 -0.58 4.23
CA ARG A 37 -12.45 -1.86 4.93
C ARG A 37 -11.56 -2.80 4.12
N VAL A 38 -11.79 -2.93 2.81
CA VAL A 38 -11.00 -3.82 1.96
C VAL A 38 -9.62 -3.22 1.72
N TYR A 39 -9.52 -1.89 1.54
CA TYR A 39 -8.25 -1.19 1.45
C TYR A 39 -7.37 -1.41 2.70
N ARG A 40 -7.94 -1.28 3.90
CA ARG A 40 -7.23 -1.56 5.16
C ARG A 40 -6.77 -3.02 5.27
N ARG A 41 -7.58 -3.98 4.82
CA ARG A 41 -7.18 -5.40 4.85
C ARG A 41 -6.00 -5.66 3.92
N ALA A 42 -6.05 -5.13 2.70
CA ALA A 42 -4.95 -5.21 1.75
C ALA A 42 -3.65 -4.63 2.35
N LEU A 43 -3.72 -3.43 2.93
CA LEU A 43 -2.60 -2.81 3.63
C LEU A 43 -2.08 -3.64 4.81
N LYS A 44 -2.98 -4.19 5.62
CA LYS A 44 -2.60 -5.05 6.75
C LYS A 44 -1.82 -6.27 6.27
N THR A 45 -2.25 -6.91 5.19
CA THR A 45 -1.52 -8.03 4.57
C THR A 45 -0.12 -7.63 4.13
N LEU A 46 0.02 -6.49 3.45
CA LEU A 46 1.33 -5.99 3.02
C LEU A 46 2.27 -5.67 4.20
N ILE A 47 1.71 -5.18 5.31
CA ILE A 47 2.46 -4.92 6.55
C ILE A 47 2.87 -6.23 7.22
N GLU A 48 1.95 -7.19 7.34
CA GLU A 48 2.21 -8.51 7.95
C GLU A 48 3.26 -9.30 7.17
N GLN A 49 3.31 -9.14 5.84
CA GLN A 49 4.32 -9.73 4.97
C GLN A 49 5.67 -9.01 5.01
N GLY A 50 5.79 -7.90 5.75
CA GLY A 50 7.02 -7.12 5.84
C GLY A 50 7.40 -6.44 4.52
N LEU A 51 6.43 -6.14 3.66
CA LEU A 51 6.65 -5.44 2.39
C LEU A 51 6.62 -3.92 2.58
N VAL A 52 5.70 -3.46 3.42
CA VAL A 52 5.53 -2.06 3.79
C VAL A 52 5.47 -1.92 5.31
N THR A 53 5.84 -0.76 5.84
CA THR A 53 5.67 -0.46 7.27
C THR A 53 5.03 0.91 7.46
N LYS A 54 4.40 1.07 8.62
CA LYS A 54 3.81 2.32 9.06
C LYS A 54 4.81 3.08 9.95
N GLN A 55 5.18 4.28 9.54
CA GLN A 55 6.00 5.20 10.31
C GLN A 55 5.19 5.88 11.42
N LYS A 56 5.89 6.41 12.44
CA LYS A 56 5.28 7.08 13.61
C LYS A 56 4.42 8.30 13.25
N ASN A 57 4.75 8.98 12.16
CA ASN A 57 3.99 10.11 11.61
C ASN A 57 2.71 9.67 10.84
N GLY A 58 2.44 8.36 10.75
CA GLY A 58 1.28 7.83 10.03
C GLY A 58 1.49 7.66 8.53
N GLU A 59 2.72 7.85 8.04
CA GLU A 59 3.11 7.57 6.66
C GLU A 59 3.38 6.08 6.47
N LEU A 60 3.06 5.56 5.29
CA LEU A 60 3.46 4.22 4.87
C LEU A 60 4.74 4.31 4.04
N ILE A 61 5.68 3.40 4.29
CA ILE A 61 6.91 3.29 3.50
C ILE A 61 7.10 1.86 3.04
N ILE A 62 7.68 1.70 1.85
CA ILE A 62 8.08 0.39 1.34
C ILE A 62 9.40 0.03 1.99
N ILE A 63 9.44 -1.10 2.70
CA ILE A 63 10.65 -1.61 3.35
C ILE A 63 11.31 -2.73 2.55
N ASN A 64 10.54 -3.48 1.76
CA ASN A 64 11.05 -4.51 0.89
C ASN A 64 10.46 -4.37 -0.52
N ARG A 65 11.21 -3.67 -1.38
CA ARG A 65 10.79 -3.41 -2.76
C ARG A 65 10.84 -4.68 -3.62
N GLU A 66 11.84 -5.52 -3.41
CA GLU A 66 11.99 -6.76 -4.18
C GLU A 66 10.89 -7.76 -3.81
N GLY A 67 10.60 -7.89 -2.52
CA GLY A 67 9.45 -8.68 -2.04
C GLY A 67 8.12 -8.13 -2.55
N LEU A 68 7.96 -6.80 -2.65
CA LEU A 68 6.73 -6.20 -3.19
C LEU A 68 6.57 -6.49 -4.69
N LYS A 69 7.67 -6.53 -5.46
CA LYS A 69 7.67 -6.97 -6.85
C LYS A 69 7.29 -8.44 -6.98
N GLN A 70 7.94 -9.31 -6.22
CA GLN A 70 7.61 -10.74 -6.22
C GLN A 70 6.15 -10.99 -5.84
N TYR A 71 5.64 -10.27 -4.85
CA TYR A 71 4.23 -10.33 -4.47
C TYR A 71 3.29 -9.91 -5.60
N LEU A 72 3.67 -8.95 -6.44
CA LEU A 72 2.91 -8.57 -7.63
C LEU A 72 2.98 -9.67 -8.70
N ASP A 73 4.17 -10.21 -8.97
CA ASP A 73 4.38 -11.28 -9.94
C ASP A 73 3.62 -12.58 -9.55
N GLU A 74 3.46 -12.85 -8.24
CA GLU A 74 2.68 -13.99 -7.72
C GLU A 74 1.15 -13.79 -7.77
N LEU A 75 0.70 -12.54 -7.91
CA LEU A 75 -0.72 -12.16 -7.97
C LEU A 75 -1.28 -12.08 -9.39
N GLU A 76 -0.40 -12.14 -10.41
CA GLU A 76 -0.72 -12.18 -11.84
C GLU A 76 -1.12 -13.60 -12.30
#